data_AF-A0A7V1IF93-F1
#
_entry.id   AF-A0A7V1IF93-F1
#
_cell.length_a   1.000
_cell.length_b   1.000
_cell.length_c   1.000
_cell.angle_alpha   90.00
_cell.angle_beta   90.00
_cell.angle_gamma   90.00
#
_symmetry.space_group_name_H-M   'P 1'
#
loop_
_entity.id
_entity.type
_entity.pdbx_description
1 polymer ?
#
loop_
_entity_poly.entity_id
_entity_poly.type
_entity_poly.pdbx_seq_one_letter_code
_entity_poly.pdbx_strand_id
1 'polypeptide(L)'
;MGRRRKKRFPCGHEGYGAFCHRCREEEKKMQQHRGEKDALRRVRSSDPIPLDHLPPAQESKARSILRALAEGAAPHGLGGRRWVQQRREIVVFDLGKRYRLIVREEGGRLIPEKALSHEEYNKYKP
;
A
#
# COMPACT_ATOMS: atom_id res chain seq x y z
N MET A 1 13.71 2.07 -55.19
CA MET A 1 13.03 2.51 -53.95
C MET A 1 14.05 3.13 -53.01
N GLY A 2 14.06 4.46 -52.83
CA GLY A 2 15.05 5.14 -52.00
C GLY A 2 14.80 4.92 -50.50
N ARG A 3 15.77 4.36 -49.78
CA ARG A 3 15.70 4.25 -48.31
C ARG A 3 15.78 5.66 -47.71
N ARG A 4 14.73 6.09 -47.02
CA ARG A 4 14.74 7.34 -46.24
C ARG A 4 15.93 7.27 -45.27
N ARG A 5 16.74 8.34 -45.20
CA ARG A 5 17.86 8.45 -44.25
C ARG A 5 17.34 8.93 -42.90
N LYS A 6 17.84 8.34 -41.82
CA LYS A 6 17.58 8.82 -40.46
C LYS A 6 18.33 10.14 -40.29
N LYS A 7 17.71 11.10 -39.64
CA LYS A 7 18.40 12.29 -39.13
C LYS A 7 18.72 12.10 -37.66
N ARG A 8 19.78 12.75 -37.21
CA ARG A 8 20.17 12.81 -35.81
C ARG A 8 19.51 14.04 -35.18
N PHE A 9 18.75 13.82 -34.11
CA PHE A 9 18.12 14.89 -33.33
C PHE A 9 19.15 15.54 -32.39
N PRO A 10 18.93 16.80 -31.95
CA PRO A 10 19.82 17.48 -31.00
C PRO A 10 19.94 16.75 -29.65
N CYS A 11 18.96 15.91 -29.30
CA CYS A 11 19.00 15.02 -28.14
C CYS A 11 19.88 13.76 -28.35
N GLY A 12 20.61 13.64 -29.48
CA GLY A 12 21.51 12.52 -29.79
C GLY A 12 20.87 11.29 -30.44
N HIS A 13 19.54 11.17 -30.38
CA HIS A 13 18.77 10.06 -30.97
C HIS A 13 18.60 10.17 -32.48
N GLU A 14 18.36 9.05 -33.16
CA GLU A 14 18.15 9.00 -34.60
C GLU A 14 16.70 8.66 -34.97
N GLY A 15 16.16 9.30 -36.01
CA GLY A 15 14.83 8.96 -36.51
C GLY A 15 14.42 9.70 -37.78
N TYR A 16 13.18 9.45 -38.20
CA TYR A 16 12.62 9.98 -39.46
C TYR A 16 11.59 11.10 -39.24
N GLY A 17 11.12 11.28 -38.00
CA GLY A 17 10.04 12.20 -37.66
C GLY A 17 10.48 13.66 -37.46
N ALA A 18 9.52 14.58 -37.32
CA ALA A 18 9.84 15.98 -37.01
C ALA A 18 10.44 16.15 -35.60
N PHE A 19 10.07 15.28 -34.66
CA PHE A 19 10.49 15.30 -33.25
C PHE A 19 11.00 13.93 -32.80
N CYS A 20 11.78 13.91 -31.71
CA CYS A 20 12.28 12.68 -31.13
C CYS A 20 11.17 11.98 -30.33
N HIS A 21 10.68 10.84 -30.84
CA HIS A 21 9.69 10.03 -30.13
C HIS A 21 10.27 9.40 -28.85
N ARG A 22 11.54 8.99 -28.86
CA ARG A 22 12.20 8.34 -27.72
C ARG A 22 12.21 9.24 -26.48
N CYS A 23 12.65 10.49 -26.63
CA CYS A 23 12.59 11.48 -25.55
C CYS A 23 11.15 11.71 -25.05
N ARG A 24 10.17 11.79 -25.96
CA ARG A 24 8.76 11.97 -25.60
C ARG A 24 8.19 10.77 -24.83
N GLU A 25 8.60 9.56 -25.19
CA GLU A 25 8.20 8.33 -24.49
C GLU A 25 8.85 8.25 -23.10
N GLU A 26 10.12 8.64 -22.98
CA GLU A 26 10.83 8.72 -21.70
C GLU A 26 10.16 9.73 -20.75
N GLU A 27 9.82 10.92 -21.24
CA GLU A 27 9.10 11.92 -20.46
C GLU A 27 7.72 11.42 -20.02
N LYS A 28 6.98 10.75 -20.91
CA LYS A 28 5.69 10.12 -20.55
C LYS A 28 5.86 9.08 -19.45
N LYS A 29 6.86 8.20 -19.54
CA LYS A 29 7.13 7.19 -18.51
C LYS A 29 7.49 7.82 -17.18
N MET A 30 8.31 8.87 -17.18
CA MET A 30 8.67 9.61 -15.97
C MET A 30 7.44 10.29 -15.33
N GLN A 31 6.58 10.91 -16.14
CA GLN A 31 5.35 11.54 -15.67
C GLN A 31 4.36 10.51 -15.11
N GLN A 32 4.18 9.38 -15.79
CA GLN A 32 3.36 8.26 -15.31
C GLN A 32 3.85 7.73 -13.96
N HIS A 33 5.16 7.47 -13.84
CA HIS A 33 5.73 6.95 -12.60
C HIS A 33 5.66 7.97 -11.45
N ARG A 34 5.76 9.28 -11.74
CA ARG A 34 5.52 10.34 -10.74
C ARG A 34 4.06 10.38 -10.30
N GLY A 35 3.12 10.28 -11.24
CA GLY A 35 1.68 10.26 -10.94
C GLY A 35 1.28 9.05 -10.09
N GLU A 36 1.81 7.87 -10.41
CA GLU A 36 1.57 6.64 -9.66
C GLU A 36 2.12 6.72 -8.22
N LYS A 37 3.32 7.30 -8.05
CA LYS A 37 3.90 7.58 -6.72
C LYS A 37 3.09 8.58 -5.92
N ASP A 38 2.59 9.65 -6.56
CA ASP A 38 1.78 10.66 -5.87
C ASP A 38 0.42 10.08 -5.44
N ALA A 39 -0.25 9.32 -6.31
CA ALA A 39 -1.49 8.63 -5.99
C ALA A 39 -1.30 7.64 -4.84
N LEU A 40 -0.24 6.82 -4.88
CA LEU A 40 0.11 5.90 -3.81
C LEU A 40 0.36 6.65 -2.48
N ARG A 41 1.09 7.77 -2.53
CA ARG A 41 1.36 8.58 -1.34
C ARG A 41 0.09 9.16 -0.73
N ARG A 42 -0.88 9.60 -1.55
CA ARG A 42 -2.18 10.10 -1.06
C ARG A 42 -2.97 8.99 -0.37
N VAL A 43 -3.07 7.81 -0.98
CA VAL A 43 -3.76 6.66 -0.38
C VAL A 43 -3.13 6.30 0.96
N ARG A 44 -1.79 6.26 1.04
CA ARG A 44 -1.05 5.97 2.27
C ARG A 44 -1.26 6.99 3.38
N SER A 45 -1.44 8.27 3.03
CA SER A 45 -1.65 9.33 4.01
C SER A 45 -3.06 9.33 4.62
N SER A 46 -4.00 8.59 4.02
CA SER A 46 -5.36 8.41 4.53
C SER A 46 -5.54 7.16 5.39
N ASP A 47 -4.53 6.29 5.46
CA ASP A 47 -4.59 5.10 6.32
C ASP A 47 -4.58 5.56 7.81
N PRO A 48 -5.46 5.01 8.67
CA PRO A 48 -5.55 5.41 10.08
C PRO A 48 -4.32 5.02 10.90
N ILE A 49 -3.50 4.10 10.38
CA ILE A 49 -2.23 3.65 10.96
C ILE A 49 -1.18 3.47 9.85
N PRO A 50 0.12 3.58 10.16
CA PRO A 50 1.16 3.31 9.18
C PRO A 50 1.18 1.82 8.78
N LEU A 51 1.17 1.56 7.46
CA LEU A 51 1.24 0.22 6.88
C LEU A 51 2.46 0.01 5.96
N ASP A 52 3.33 1.00 5.82
CA ASP A 52 4.45 1.00 4.86
C ASP A 52 5.49 -0.09 5.09
N HIS A 53 5.66 -0.52 6.33
CA HIS A 53 6.57 -1.61 6.69
C HIS A 53 6.02 -2.99 6.34
N LEU A 54 4.76 -3.09 5.91
CA LEU A 54 4.16 -4.35 5.48
C LEU A 54 4.50 -4.64 4.02
N PRO A 55 4.73 -5.92 3.64
CA PRO A 55 4.81 -6.26 2.23
C PRO A 55 3.47 -6.00 1.51
N PRO A 56 3.46 -5.80 0.18
CA PRO A 56 2.29 -5.29 -0.55
C PRO A 56 1.00 -6.09 -0.37
N ALA A 57 1.10 -7.42 -0.28
CA ALA A 57 -0.05 -8.30 -0.06
C ALA A 57 -0.66 -8.12 1.34
N GLN A 58 0.19 -7.93 2.35
CA GLN A 58 -0.21 -7.67 3.73
C GLN A 58 -0.76 -6.25 3.90
N GLU A 59 -0.15 -5.25 3.24
CA GLU A 59 -0.66 -3.88 3.20
C GLU A 59 -2.09 -3.87 2.61
N SER A 60 -2.29 -4.52 1.48
CA SER A 60 -3.60 -4.64 0.84
C SER A 60 -4.63 -5.32 1.74
N LYS A 61 -4.25 -6.44 2.39
CA LYS A 61 -5.13 -7.14 3.33
C LYS A 61 -5.48 -6.28 4.55
N ALA A 62 -4.51 -5.56 5.11
CA ALA A 62 -4.72 -4.67 6.23
C ALA A 62 -5.72 -3.57 5.86
N ARG A 63 -5.53 -2.89 4.72
CA ARG A 63 -6.47 -1.89 4.22
C ARG A 63 -7.89 -2.44 4.05
N SER A 64 -8.04 -3.64 3.48
CA SER A 64 -9.35 -4.27 3.32
C SER A 64 -10.04 -4.51 4.67
N ILE A 65 -9.30 -4.97 5.68
CA ILE A 65 -9.84 -5.15 7.04
C ILE A 65 -10.22 -3.79 7.63
N LEU A 66 -9.34 -2.79 7.57
CA LEU A 66 -9.59 -1.46 8.11
C LEU A 66 -10.83 -0.81 7.49
N ARG A 67 -10.98 -0.92 6.17
CA ARG A 67 -12.15 -0.44 5.45
C ARG A 67 -13.42 -1.15 5.91
N ALA A 68 -13.40 -2.48 5.98
CA ALA A 68 -14.56 -3.25 6.41
C ALA A 68 -14.96 -2.91 7.85
N LEU A 69 -13.99 -2.70 8.75
CA LEU A 69 -14.24 -2.24 10.11
C LEU A 69 -14.84 -0.84 10.16
N ALA A 70 -14.38 0.08 9.31
CA ALA A 70 -14.96 1.42 9.18
C ALA A 70 -16.40 1.37 8.63
N GLU A 71 -16.72 0.40 7.78
CA GLU A 71 -18.07 0.11 7.27
C GLU A 71 -18.97 -0.60 8.31
N GLY A 72 -18.45 -0.90 9.51
CA GLY A 72 -19.20 -1.52 10.60
C GLY A 72 -19.22 -3.05 10.59
N ALA A 73 -18.35 -3.69 9.79
CA ALA A 73 -18.25 -5.15 9.77
C ALA A 73 -17.78 -5.69 11.13
N ALA A 74 -18.37 -6.81 11.54
CA ALA A 74 -18.00 -7.47 12.78
C ALA A 74 -16.57 -8.04 12.69
N PRO A 75 -15.69 -7.78 13.69
CA PRO A 75 -14.29 -8.20 13.63
C PRO A 75 -14.13 -9.73 13.51
N HIS A 76 -15.03 -10.51 14.10
CA HIS A 76 -14.99 -11.98 14.01
C HIS A 76 -15.18 -12.47 12.56
N GLY A 77 -16.04 -11.81 11.77
CA GLY A 77 -16.28 -12.16 10.37
C GLY A 77 -15.10 -11.89 9.44
N LEU A 78 -14.17 -11.03 9.85
CA LEU A 78 -12.93 -10.73 9.13
C LEU A 78 -11.73 -11.58 9.62
N GLY A 79 -11.99 -12.58 10.47
CA GLY A 79 -10.96 -13.42 11.08
C GLY A 79 -10.23 -12.77 12.27
N GLY A 80 -10.82 -11.72 12.85
CA GLY A 80 -10.30 -11.07 14.04
C GLY A 80 -10.51 -11.93 15.29
N ARG A 81 -9.45 -12.05 16.09
CA ARG A 81 -9.46 -12.82 17.35
C ARG A 81 -9.29 -11.87 18.52
N ARG A 82 -10.25 -11.87 19.46
CA ARG A 82 -10.15 -11.09 20.69
C ARG A 82 -9.13 -11.67 21.65
N TRP A 83 -8.40 -10.80 22.34
CA TRP A 83 -7.42 -11.23 23.32
C TRP A 83 -8.05 -11.47 24.70
N VAL A 84 -8.74 -12.59 24.82
CA VAL A 84 -9.66 -12.88 25.94
C VAL A 84 -8.97 -12.90 27.32
N GLN A 85 -7.69 -13.30 27.38
CA GLN A 85 -6.98 -13.56 28.64
C GLN A 85 -6.36 -12.32 29.30
N GLN A 86 -6.08 -11.27 28.54
CA GLN A 86 -5.28 -10.14 29.00
C GLN A 86 -6.02 -8.80 28.79
N ARG A 87 -6.58 -8.59 27.60
CA ARG A 87 -7.27 -7.34 27.22
C ARG A 87 -8.38 -7.61 26.22
N ARG A 88 -9.61 -7.70 26.70
CA ARG A 88 -10.80 -8.05 25.89
C ARG A 88 -11.17 -7.00 24.85
N GLU A 89 -10.68 -5.78 25.04
CA GLU A 89 -10.74 -4.69 24.07
C GLU A 89 -9.83 -4.91 22.86
N ILE A 90 -8.79 -5.76 22.95
CA ILE A 90 -7.86 -5.94 21.84
C ILE A 90 -8.38 -7.04 20.91
N VAL A 91 -8.48 -6.70 19.63
CA VAL A 91 -8.75 -7.59 18.51
C VAL A 91 -7.51 -7.68 17.64
N VAL A 92 -7.09 -8.91 17.35
CA VAL A 92 -5.90 -9.22 16.56
C VAL A 92 -6.31 -9.90 15.27
N PHE A 93 -5.83 -9.39 14.13
CA PHE A 93 -6.04 -10.01 12.82
C PHE A 93 -4.73 -10.55 12.26
N ASP A 94 -4.77 -11.75 11.69
CA ASP A 94 -3.66 -12.34 10.95
C ASP A 94 -3.56 -11.73 9.56
N LEU A 95 -2.54 -10.91 9.30
CA LEU A 95 -2.23 -10.42 7.95
C LEU A 95 -1.44 -11.45 7.13
N GLY A 96 -0.93 -12.49 7.80
CA GLY A 96 -0.19 -13.61 7.23
C GLY A 96 0.53 -14.36 8.36
N LYS A 97 1.56 -15.15 8.04
CA LYS A 97 2.35 -15.88 9.06
C LYS A 97 3.14 -14.96 10.00
N ARG A 98 3.57 -13.81 9.47
CA ARG A 98 4.55 -12.93 10.13
C ARG A 98 4.02 -11.57 10.56
N TYR A 99 2.78 -11.23 10.22
CA TYR A 99 2.25 -9.89 10.46
C TYR A 99 0.86 -9.94 11.09
N ARG A 100 0.65 -9.06 12.04
CA ARG A 100 -0.55 -8.95 12.87
C ARG A 100 -1.07 -7.52 12.83
N LEU A 101 -2.36 -7.34 12.65
CA LEU A 101 -3.02 -6.05 12.83
C LEU A 101 -3.69 -6.04 14.20
N ILE A 102 -3.43 -4.99 14.97
CA ILE A 102 -3.96 -4.76 16.31
C ILE A 102 -4.99 -3.64 16.22
N VAL A 103 -6.18 -3.94 16.71
CA VAL A 103 -7.32 -3.03 16.78
C VAL A 103 -7.82 -3.03 18.21
N ARG A 104 -8.07 -1.86 18.77
CA ARG A 104 -8.65 -1.69 20.10
C ARG A 104 -10.13 -1.35 19.97
N GLU A 105 -10.96 -2.01 20.75
CA GLU A 105 -12.37 -1.68 20.92
C GLU A 105 -12.51 -0.70 22.08
N GLU A 106 -12.96 0.52 21.79
CA GLU A 106 -13.19 1.56 22.79
C GLU A 106 -14.57 2.18 22.58
N GLY A 107 -15.43 2.15 23.60
CA GLY A 107 -16.77 2.72 23.53
C GLY A 107 -17.64 2.14 22.39
N GLY A 108 -17.43 0.88 22.03
CA GLY A 108 -18.13 0.22 20.91
C GLY A 108 -17.59 0.56 19.52
N ARG A 109 -16.48 1.30 19.43
CA ARG A 109 -15.78 1.59 18.17
C ARG A 109 -14.49 0.79 18.06
N LEU A 110 -14.18 0.34 16.86
CA LEU A 110 -12.95 -0.39 16.55
C LEU A 110 -11.91 0.58 16.03
N ILE A 111 -10.94 0.92 16.87
CA ILE A 111 -9.87 1.87 16.61
C ILE A 111 -8.62 1.09 16.19
N PRO A 112 -8.15 1.23 14.93
CA PRO A 112 -6.89 0.66 14.50
C PRO A 112 -5.74 1.21 15.34
N GLU A 113 -4.95 0.34 15.96
CA GLU A 113 -3.83 0.79 16.80
C GLU A 113 -2.52 0.67 16.04
N LYS A 114 -2.14 -0.55 15.59
CA LYS A 114 -0.83 -0.83 14.98
C LYS A 114 -0.86 -2.05 14.07
N ALA A 115 0.00 -2.08 13.07
CA ALA A 115 0.39 -3.31 12.38
C ALA A 115 1.80 -3.71 12.82
N LEU A 116 1.98 -4.95 13.27
CA LEU A 116 3.22 -5.44 13.86
C LEU A 116 3.72 -6.69 13.14
N SER A 117 5.03 -6.82 13.04
CA SER A 117 5.68 -8.11 12.72
C SER A 117 5.50 -9.10 13.88
N HIS A 118 5.77 -10.38 13.63
CA HIS A 118 5.67 -11.44 14.63
C HIS A 118 6.58 -11.17 15.83
N GLU A 119 7.80 -10.73 15.56
CA GLU A 119 8.79 -10.40 16.59
C GLU A 119 8.32 -9.23 17.48
N GLU A 120 7.85 -8.16 16.85
CA GLU A 120 7.31 -6.99 17.55
C GLU A 120 6.03 -7.32 18.31
N TYR A 121 5.17 -8.18 17.75
CA TYR A 121 3.99 -8.68 18.42
C TYR A 121 4.32 -9.50 19.68
N ASN A 122 5.37 -10.34 19.63
CA ASN A 122 5.80 -11.11 20.80
C ASN A 122 6.38 -10.24 21.92
N LYS A 123 7.03 -9.12 21.59
CA LYS A 123 7.46 -8.12 22.59
C LYS A 123 6.32 -7.26 23.11
N TYR A 124 5.33 -7.01 22.26
CA TYR A 124 4.12 -6.24 22.61
C TYR A 124 3.20 -7.03 23.53
N LYS A 125 3.22 -8.37 23.44
CA LYS A 125 2.58 -9.24 24.42
C LYS A 125 3.26 -9.07 25.77
N PRO A 126 2.54 -8.58 26.80
CA PRO A 126 3.08 -8.53 28.16
C PRO A 126 3.35 -9.94 28.71
#